data_AF-A0A2V8DXW7-F1
#
_entry.id   AF-A0A2V8DXW7-F1
#
_cell.length_a   1.000
_cell.length_b   1.000
_cell.length_c   1.000
_cell.angle_alpha   90.00
_cell.angle_beta   90.00
_cell.angle_gamma   90.00
#
_symmetry.space_group_name_H-M   'P 1'
#
loop_
_entity.id
_entity.type
_entity.pdbx_description
1 polymer ?
#
loop_
_entity_poly.entity_id
_entity_poly.type
_entity_poly.pdbx_seq_one_letter_code
_entity_poly.pdbx_strand_id
1 'polypeptide(L)' 'MKVSASLRDFVLDQLQHGAGLRARSMFSGIGLYAEEVFFGIVAADTLFFKVDDSNRRDYEAAGSVLKADHESA' A
#
# COMPACT_ATOMS: atom_id res chain seq x y z
N MET A 1 -12.44 0.50 8.20
CA MET A 1 -11.70 -0.51 8.99
C MET A 1 -10.39 0.13 9.41
N LYS A 2 -10.04 0.17 10.70
CA LYS A 2 -8.95 1.02 11.22
C LYS A 2 -7.58 0.38 10.94
N VAL A 3 -6.59 1.17 10.55
CA VAL A 3 -5.18 0.74 10.52
C VAL A 3 -4.57 0.89 11.91
N SER A 4 -3.90 -0.16 12.38
CA SER A 4 -3.14 -0.15 13.64
C SER A 4 -1.92 0.77 13.54
N ALA A 5 -1.58 1.43 14.65
CA ALA A 5 -0.40 2.30 14.70
C ALA A 5 0.90 1.51 14.47
N SER A 6 0.98 0.29 15.01
CA SER A 6 2.14 -0.60 14.83
C SER A 6 2.38 -0.97 13.37
N LEU A 7 1.34 -1.35 12.63
CA LEU A 7 1.50 -1.65 11.20
C LEU A 7 1.89 -0.41 10.41
N ARG A 8 1.24 0.73 10.68
CA ARG A 8 1.61 2.00 10.04
C ARG A 8 3.09 2.29 10.25
N ASP A 9 3.54 2.30 11.49
CA ASP A 9 4.89 2.72 11.84
C ASP A 9 5.91 1.73 11.25
N PHE A 10 5.62 0.42 11.28
CA PHE A 10 6.42 -0.61 10.60
C PHE A 10 6.53 -0.38 9.10
N VAL A 11 5.41 -0.14 8.40
CA VAL A 11 5.43 0.08 6.94
C VAL A 11 6.19 1.34 6.58
N LEU A 12 6.01 2.42 7.33
CA LEU A 12 6.73 3.68 7.09
C LEU A 12 8.24 3.52 7.34
N ASP A 13 8.63 2.81 8.39
CA ASP A 13 10.02 2.51 8.70
C ASP A 13 10.68 1.65 7.61
N GLN A 14 9.99 0.63 7.10
CA GLN A 14 10.53 -0.20 6.00
C GLN A 14 10.68 0.58 4.69
N LEU A 15 9.75 1.50 4.39
CA LEU A 15 9.73 2.25 3.13
C LEU A 15 10.54 3.55 3.19
N GLN A 16 11.03 3.98 4.34
CA GLN A 16 11.75 5.25 4.52
C GLN A 16 13.03 5.34 3.68
N HIS A 17 13.60 4.20 3.29
CA HIS A 17 14.80 4.11 2.47
C HIS A 17 14.54 4.43 0.97
N GLY A 18 13.28 4.53 0.55
CA GLY A 18 12.88 4.95 -0.78
C GLY A 18 12.82 6.48 -0.92
N ALA A 19 13.10 6.99 -2.13
CA ALA A 19 13.10 8.42 -2.41
C ALA A 19 11.73 9.07 -2.07
N GLY A 20 11.75 10.09 -1.21
CA GLY A 20 10.63 11.02 -1.03
C GLY A 20 9.33 10.42 -0.50
N LEU A 21 9.39 9.42 0.39
CA LEU A 21 8.19 8.80 0.97
C LEU A 21 7.29 9.85 1.66
N ARG A 22 6.02 9.91 1.27
CA ARG A 22 4.98 10.71 1.93
C ARG A 22 3.79 9.81 2.24
N ALA A 23 3.27 9.93 3.46
CA ALA A 23 2.09 9.21 3.90
C ALA A 23 0.95 10.20 4.17
N ARG A 24 -0.26 9.87 3.68
CA ARG A 24 -1.45 10.69 3.90
C ARG A 24 -2.58 9.85 4.46
N SER A 25 -3.12 10.25 5.61
CA SER A 25 -4.33 9.63 6.16
C SER A 25 -5.52 9.86 5.22
N MET A 26 -6.20 8.78 4.83
CA MET A 26 -7.37 8.80 3.96
C MET A 26 -8.44 7.88 4.56
N PHE A 27 -9.41 8.46 5.27
CA PHE A 27 -10.63 7.81 5.78
C PHE A 27 -10.47 6.33 6.17
N SER A 28 -9.91 6.10 7.36
CA SER A 28 -9.59 4.78 7.94
C SER A 28 -8.39 4.03 7.37
N GLY A 29 -7.78 4.50 6.27
CA GLY A 29 -6.52 4.00 5.72
C GLY A 29 -5.43 5.06 5.61
N ILE A 30 -4.29 4.67 5.01
CA ILE A 30 -3.09 5.50 4.82
C ILE A 30 -2.59 5.35 3.39
N GLY A 31 -2.70 6.40 2.57
CA GLY A 31 -2.12 6.44 1.25
C GLY A 31 -0.61 6.65 1.30
N LEU A 32 0.12 5.91 0.45
CA LEU A 32 1.57 5.93 0.32
C LEU A 32 1.96 6.56 -1.02
N TYR A 33 2.85 7.53 -0.95
CA TYR A 33 3.31 8.33 -2.08
C TYR A 33 4.83 8.38 -2.13
N ALA A 34 5.39 8.21 -3.32
CA ALA A 34 6.79 8.51 -3.61
C ALA A 34 6.79 9.85 -4.31
N GLU A 35 7.25 10.89 -3.61
CA GLU A 35 7.08 12.29 -4.00
C GLU A 35 5.59 12.66 -4.20
N GLU A 36 5.12 12.72 -5.44
CA GLU A 36 3.74 13.02 -5.81
C GLU A 36 2.99 11.79 -6.36
N VAL A 37 3.69 10.66 -6.55
CA VAL A 37 3.15 9.45 -7.18
C VAL A 37 2.54 8.54 -6.12
N PHE A 38 1.23 8.31 -6.20
CA PHE A 38 0.55 7.30 -5.39
C PHE A 38 0.92 5.89 -5.84
N PHE A 39 1.51 5.11 -4.94
CA PHE A 39 1.98 3.76 -5.23
C PHE A 39 1.38 2.68 -4.32
N GLY A 40 0.69 3.05 -3.25
CA GLY A 40 0.10 2.06 -2.35
C GLY A 40 -0.81 2.65 -1.28
N ILE A 41 -1.48 1.76 -0.54
CA ILE A 41 -2.36 2.12 0.57
C ILE A 41 -2.28 1.05 1.66
N VAL A 42 -2.25 1.48 2.92
CA VAL A 42 -2.50 0.62 4.06
C VAL A 42 -3.98 0.75 4.43
N ALA A 43 -4.73 -0.35 4.36
CA ALA A 43 -6.14 -0.40 4.71
C ALA A 43 -6.49 -1.77 5.29
N ALA A 44 -7.43 -1.82 6.25
CA ALA A 44 -7.82 -3.08 6.89
C ALA A 44 -6.62 -3.89 7.43
N ASP A 45 -5.67 -3.21 8.08
CA ASP A 45 -4.40 -3.79 8.55
C ASP A 45 -3.61 -4.58 7.48
N THR A 46 -3.76 -4.20 6.22
CA THR A 46 -3.08 -4.83 5.08
C THR A 46 -2.44 -3.76 4.20
N LEU A 47 -1.23 -4.04 3.71
CA LEU A 47 -0.52 -3.20 2.75
C LEU A 47 -0.89 -3.62 1.32
N PHE A 48 -1.37 -2.67 0.54
CA PHE A 48 -1.67 -2.84 -0.88
C PHE A 48 -0.75 -1.95 -1.71
N PHE A 49 -0.21 -2.51 -2.78
CA PHE A 49 0.53 -1.75 -3.78
C PHE A 49 -0.29 -1.63 -5.06
N LYS A 50 -0.06 -0.53 -5.79
CA LYS A 50 -0.60 -0.36 -7.13
C LYS A 50 0.16 -1.31 -8.07
N VAL A 51 -0.60 -2.19 -8.71
CA VAL A 51 -0.08 -3.21 -9.62
C VAL A 51 -0.72 -3.01 -10.99
N ASP A 52 0.07 -3.16 -12.04
CA ASP A 52 -0.37 -3.19 -13.43
C ASP A 52 0.32 -4.36 -14.17
N ASP A 53 0.07 -4.50 -15.46
CA ASP A 53 0.59 -5.63 -16.24
C ASP A 53 2.13 -5.67 -16.31
N SER A 54 2.82 -4.56 -16.02
CA SER A 54 4.28 -4.48 -16.05
C SER A 54 4.94 -5.10 -14.81
N ASN A 55 4.28 -5.10 -13.65
CA ASN A 55 4.87 -5.55 -12.38
C ASN A 55 4.08 -6.68 -11.69
N ARG A 56 2.89 -7.02 -12.19
CA ARG A 56 2.04 -8.09 -11.61
C ARG A 56 2.78 -9.41 -11.42
N ARG A 57 3.53 -9.83 -12.44
CA ARG A 57 4.23 -11.12 -12.43
C ARG A 57 5.25 -11.21 -11.30
N ASP A 58 5.93 -10.11 -10.98
CA ASP A 58 6.92 -10.07 -9.90
C ASP A 58 6.25 -10.21 -8.54
N TYR A 59 5.10 -9.55 -8.35
CA TYR A 59 4.29 -9.69 -7.13
C TYR A 59 3.73 -11.10 -6.96
N GLU A 60 3.18 -11.70 -8.02
CA GLU A 60 2.69 -13.08 -8.01
C GLU A 60 3.83 -14.07 -7.71
N ALA A 61 5.00 -13.90 -8.33
CA ALA A 61 6.17 -14.73 -8.06
C ALA A 61 6.69 -14.58 -6.62
N ALA A 62 6.52 -13.40 -6.01
CA ALA A 62 6.80 -13.15 -4.61
C ALA A 62 5.71 -13.66 -3.65
N GLY A 63 4.66 -14.33 -4.16
CA GLY A 63 3.57 -14.90 -3.36
C GLY A 63 2.47 -13.92 -2.98
N SER A 64 2.43 -12.74 -3.60
CA SER A 64 1.34 -11.77 -3.38
C SER A 64 0.07 -12.21 -4.09
N VAL A 65 -1.08 -11.87 -3.51
CA VAL A 65 -2.39 -12.14 -4.08
C VAL A 65 -3.04 -10.84 -4.54
N LEU A 66 -3.65 -10.87 -5.73
CA LEU A 66 -4.51 -9.77 -6.16
C LEU A 66 -5.70 -9.70 -5.21
N LYS A 67 -5.93 -8.52 -4.64
CA LYS A 67 -7.17 -8.29 -3.95
C LYS A 67 -8.28 -8.27 -5.00
N ALA A 68 -9.18 -9.25 -4.95
CA ALA A 68 -10.39 -9.22 -5.76
C ALA A 68 -11.09 -7.87 -5.58
N ASP A 69 -11.42 -7.24 -6.70
CA ASP A 69 -12.11 -5.97 -6.75
C ASP A 69 -13.32 -6.07 -5.82
N HIS A 70 -13.37 -5.17 -4.82
CA HIS A 70 -14.63 -5.00 -4.14
C HIS A 70 -15.49 -4.26 -5.16
N GLU A 71 -16.27 -5.00 -5.96
CA GLU A 71 -17.41 -4.42 -6.68
C GLU A 71 -18.15 -3.58 -5.64
N SER A 72 -18.06 -2.27 -5.84
CA SER A 72 -18.85 -1.31 -5.10
C SER A 72 -20.23 -1.43 -5.71
N ALA A 73 -21.10 -2.19 -5.04
CA ALA A 73 -22.54 -2.07 -5.24
C ALA A 73 -22.99 -0.66 -4.80
#